data_AF-A0A3P6QVJ7-F1
#
_entry.id   AF-A0A3P6QVJ7-F1
#
_cell.length_a   1.000
_cell.length_b   1.000
_cell.length_c   1.000
_cell.angle_alpha   90.00
_cell.angle_beta   90.00
_cell.angle_gamma   90.00
#
_symmetry.space_group_name_H-M   'P 1'
#
loop_
_entity.id
_entity.type
_entity.pdbx_description
1 polymer ?
#
loop_
_entity_poly.entity_id
_entity_poly.type
_entity_poly.pdbx_seq_one_letter_code
_entity_poly.pdbx_strand_id
1 'polypeptide(L)' 'MAAEQRRVHSPCDEDVSGRKLQELPLTTGNGTILCDVSTASHHPFVPPSFRRTVFSSLHNLSHPGSRATDKLVSDRFV' A
#
# COMPACT_ATOMS: atom_id res chain seq x y z
N MET A 1 15.12 1.99 33.52
CA MET A 1 15.07 0.75 32.72
C MET A 1 14.39 1.10 31.41
N ALA A 2 15.15 1.29 30.32
CA ALA A 2 14.58 1.60 29.01
C ALA A 2 14.35 0.28 28.27
N ALA A 3 13.09 0.03 27.89
CA ALA A 3 12.71 -1.17 27.16
C ALA A 3 13.28 -1.12 25.74
N GLU A 4 14.20 -2.04 25.46
CA GLU A 4 14.68 -2.34 24.13
C GLU A 4 13.52 -2.85 23.28
N GLN A 5 13.01 -2.00 22.39
CA GLN A 5 12.03 -2.42 21.38
C GLN A 5 12.80 -3.14 20.27
N ARG A 6 12.85 -4.46 20.38
CA ARG A 6 13.35 -5.36 19.34
C ARG A 6 12.53 -5.14 18.07
N ARG A 7 13.13 -4.46 17.08
CA ARG A 7 12.60 -4.38 15.72
C ARG A 7 12.52 -5.80 15.17
N VAL A 8 11.31 -6.35 15.08
CA VAL A 8 11.06 -7.57 14.31
C VAL A 8 11.13 -7.13 12.85
N HIS A 9 12.29 -7.35 12.23
CA HIS A 9 12.44 -7.21 10.79
C HIS A 9 11.76 -8.44 10.17
N SER A 10 10.53 -8.29 9.70
CA SER A 10 9.88 -9.32 8.89
C SER A 10 10.70 -9.54 7.60
N PRO A 11 10.78 -10.77 7.08
CA PRO A 11 11.42 -11.01 5.79
C PRO A 11 10.59 -10.34 4.72
N CYS A 12 11.22 -9.52 3.90
CA CYS A 12 10.60 -8.89 2.74
C CYS A 12 10.06 -9.99 1.82
N ASP A 13 8.76 -10.02 1.56
CA ASP A 13 8.18 -10.83 0.48
C ASP A 13 8.64 -10.20 -0.84
N GLU A 14 9.72 -10.76 -1.41
CA GLU A 14 10.19 -10.42 -2.76
C GLU A 14 9.17 -10.99 -3.77
N ASP A 15 8.24 -10.15 -4.22
CA ASP A 15 7.33 -10.49 -5.31
C ASP A 15 8.08 -10.49 -6.65
N VAL A 16 7.83 -11.52 -7.47
CA VAL A 16 8.52 -11.86 -8.74
C VAL A 16 8.52 -10.70 -9.77
N SER A 17 7.75 -9.64 -9.53
CA SER A 17 7.60 -8.47 -10.40
C SER A 17 8.66 -7.37 -10.22
N GLY A 18 9.68 -7.57 -9.36
CA GLY A 18 10.75 -6.57 -9.13
C GLY A 18 10.33 -5.37 -8.29
N ARG A 19 9.15 -5.45 -7.65
CA ARG A 19 8.66 -4.48 -6.67
C ARG A 19 9.35 -4.71 -5.34
N LYS A 20 9.69 -3.63 -4.64
CA LYS A 20 10.30 -3.70 -3.31
C LYS A 20 9.24 -3.39 -2.28
N LEU A 21 8.62 -4.43 -1.74
CA LEU A 21 7.60 -4.29 -0.70
C LEU A 21 8.26 -4.19 0.69
N GLN A 22 7.93 -3.13 1.42
CA GLN A 22 8.42 -2.90 2.78
C GLN A 22 7.27 -2.53 3.71
N GLU A 23 7.30 -3.09 4.93
CA GLU A 23 6.44 -2.66 6.02
C GLU A 23 6.90 -1.30 6.55
N LEU A 24 6.06 -0.28 6.38
CA LEU A 24 6.28 1.06 6.90
C LEU A 24 5.40 1.32 8.12
N PRO A 25 5.91 1.94 9.19
CA PRO A 25 5.11 2.30 10.34
C PRO A 25 4.07 3.36 9.96
N LEU A 26 2.85 3.21 10.48
CA LEU A 26 1.82 4.23 10.35
C LEU A 26 2.17 5.45 11.19
N THR A 27 1.91 6.64 10.65
CA THR A 27 2.15 7.91 11.37
C THR A 27 1.17 8.12 12.54
N THR A 28 0.06 7.39 12.55
CA THR A 28 -0.96 7.42 13.60
C THR A 28 -1.30 5.98 13.98
N GLY A 29 -0.87 5.55 15.17
CA GLY A 29 -1.17 4.24 15.74
C GLY A 29 -0.02 3.23 15.72
N ASN A 30 -0.32 2.02 16.18
CA ASN A 30 0.63 0.96 16.49
C ASN A 30 0.67 -0.11 15.38
N GLY A 31 0.59 0.31 14.11
CA GLY A 31 0.47 -0.59 12.96
C GLY A 31 1.51 -0.32 11.88
N THR A 32 1.69 -1.29 10.99
CA THR A 32 2.47 -1.18 9.76
C THR A 32 1.56 -1.26 8.54
N ILE A 33 2.03 -0.72 7.43
CA ILE A 33 1.42 -0.86 6.11
C ILE A 33 2.46 -1.35 5.12
N LEU A 34 2.09 -2.31 4.28
CA LEU A 34 2.97 -2.81 3.23
C LEU A 34 2.94 -1.83 2.06
N CYS A 35 4.09 -1.31 1.66
CA CYS A 35 4.21 -0.35 0.56
C CYS A 35 5.28 -0.79 -0.44
N ASP A 36 5.05 -0.54 -1.72
CA ASP A 36 6.12 -0.53 -2.72
C ASP A 36 6.95 0.75 -2.57
N VAL A 37 8.25 0.55 -2.32
CA VAL A 37 9.25 1.60 -2.14
C VAL A 37 10.25 1.62 -3.31
N SER A 38 9.95 0.95 -4.41
CA SER A 38 10.78 0.96 -5.62
C SER A 38 10.77 2.30 -6.35
N THR A 39 9.75 3.14 -6.12
CA THR A 39 9.60 4.49 -6.71
C THR A 39 9.78 5.58 -5.63
N ALA A 40 9.89 6.84 -6.06
CA ALA A 40 10.06 7.99 -5.16
C ALA A 40 8.83 8.24 -4.26
N SER A 41 7.67 7.74 -4.64
CA SER A 41 6.44 7.83 -3.85
C SER A 41 6.07 6.46 -3.33
N HIS A 42 5.83 6.33 -2.03
CA HIS A 42 5.41 5.05 -1.47
C HIS A 42 3.98 4.74 -1.89
N HIS A 43 3.77 3.60 -2.54
CA HIS A 43 2.44 3.15 -2.95
C HIS A 43 2.02 1.97 -2.06
N PRO A 44 0.96 2.10 -1.25
CA PRO A 44 0.48 1.00 -0.43
C PRO A 44 -0.02 -0.18 -1.28
N PHE A 45 0.33 -1.39 -0.86
CA PHE A 45 -0.16 -2.62 -1.46
C PHE A 45 -1.61 -2.89 -1.05
N VAL A 46 -2.45 -3.21 -2.03
CA VAL A 46 -3.86 -3.54 -1.79
C VAL A 46 -4.08 -5.04 -1.96
N PRO A 47 -4.40 -5.78 -0.87
CA PRO A 47 -4.71 -7.19 -0.96
C PRO A 47 -5.88 -7.45 -1.93
N PRO A 48 -5.90 -8.60 -2.63
CA PRO A 48 -6.91 -8.90 -3.65
C PRO A 48 -8.37 -8.71 -3.18
N SER A 49 -8.66 -9.05 -1.93
CA SER A 49 -9.97 -8.89 -1.30
C SER A 49 -10.46 -7.44 -1.21
N PHE A 50 -9.54 -6.46 -1.16
CA PHE A 50 -9.87 -5.03 -1.03
C PHE A 50 -9.86 -4.27 -2.37
N ARG A 51 -9.33 -4.86 -3.44
CA ARG A 51 -9.17 -4.16 -4.74
C ARG A 51 -10.50 -3.62 -5.28
N ARG A 52 -11.58 -4.39 -5.16
CA ARG A 52 -12.92 -3.94 -5.58
C ARG A 52 -13.43 -2.77 -4.73
N THR A 53 -13.23 -2.84 -3.41
CA THR A 53 -13.63 -1.78 -2.48
C THR A 53 -12.89 -0.48 -2.78
N VAL A 54 -11.57 -0.52 -2.98
CA VAL A 54 -10.76 0.65 -3.34
C VAL A 54 -11.24 1.27 -4.65
N PHE A 55 -11.43 0.44 -5.69
CA PHE A 55 -11.95 0.92 -6.97
C PHE A 55 -13.31 1.59 -6.82
N SER A 56 -14.27 0.92 -6.16
CA SER A 56 -15.62 1.45 -5.96
C SER A 56 -15.60 2.75 -5.15
N SER A 57 -14.78 2.85 -4.10
CA SER A 57 -14.64 4.07 -3.32
C SER A 57 -14.17 5.25 -4.18
N LEU A 58 -13.16 5.05 -5.04
CA LEU A 58 -12.66 6.12 -5.91
C LEU A 58 -13.63 6.45 -7.05
N HIS A 59 -14.28 5.43 -7.62
CA HIS A 59 -15.28 5.62 -8.65
C HIS A 59 -16.48 6.42 -8.13
N ASN A 60 -16.99 6.09 -6.94
CA ASN A 60 -18.20 6.70 -6.40
C ASN A 60 -18.03 8.18 -5.99
N LEU A 61 -16.81 8.72 -5.93
CA LEU A 61 -16.58 10.13 -5.60
C LEU A 61 -17.13 11.09 -6.66
N SER A 62 -17.00 10.74 -7.94
CA SER A 62 -17.40 11.60 -9.06
C SER A 62 -17.94 10.82 -10.27
N HIS A 63 -18.10 9.51 -10.11
CA HIS A 63 -18.48 8.58 -11.17
C HIS A 63 -17.63 8.70 -12.46
N PRO A 64 -16.29 8.78 -12.36
CA PRO A 64 -15.45 8.89 -13.55
C PRO A 64 -15.46 7.57 -14.35
N GLY A 65 -15.20 7.66 -15.65
CA GLY A 65 -15.11 6.46 -16.49
C GLY A 65 -14.03 5.47 -16.01
N SER A 66 -14.14 4.20 -16.40
CA SER A 66 -13.27 3.11 -15.94
C SER A 66 -11.77 3.42 -16.06
N ARG A 67 -11.33 3.96 -17.20
CA ARG A 67 -9.94 4.35 -17.44
C ARG A 67 -9.46 5.46 -16.50
N ALA A 68 -10.34 6.37 -16.14
CA ALA A 68 -10.01 7.44 -15.21
C ALA A 68 -9.92 6.91 -13.78
N THR A 69 -10.82 6.02 -13.36
CA THR A 69 -10.70 5.34 -12.06
C THR A 69 -9.44 4.48 -11.98
N ASP A 70 -9.12 3.72 -13.03
CA ASP A 70 -7.92 2.90 -13.11
C ASP A 70 -6.65 3.74 -12.89
N LYS A 71 -6.55 4.87 -13.59
CA LYS A 71 -5.46 5.84 -13.39
C LYS A 71 -5.38 6.33 -11.95
N LEU A 72 -6.52 6.64 -11.31
CA LEU A 72 -6.55 7.08 -9.91
C LEU A 72 -6.12 5.98 -8.92
N VAL A 73 -6.37 4.70 -9.24
CA VAL A 73 -5.94 3.56 -8.43
C VAL A 73 -4.44 3.37 -8.59
N SER A 74 -3.94 3.25 -9.82
CA SER A 74 -2.52 2.96 -10.10
C SER A 74 -1.56 4.08 -9.69
N ASP A 75 -2.04 5.33 -9.63
CA ASP A 75 -1.25 6.46 -9.14
C ASP A 75 -1.00 6.39 -7.62
N ARG A 76 -1.81 5.61 -6.88
CA ARG A 76 -1.84 5.60 -5.41
C ARG A 76 -1.52 4.24 -4.80
N PHE A 77 -1.79 3.14 -5.50
CA PHE A 77 -1.76 1.78 -4.97
C PHE A 77 -1.05 0.82 -5.92
N VAL A 78 -0.57 -0.30 -5.35
CA VAL A 78 0.10 -1.41 -6.06
C VAL A 78 -0.58 -2.75 -5.87
#